data_AF-A0A9W9RT84-F1
#
_entry.id   AF-A0A9W9RT84-F1
#
_cell.length_a   1.000
_cell.length_b   1.000
_cell.length_c   1.000
_cell.angle_alpha   90.00
_cell.angle_beta   90.00
_cell.angle_gamma   90.00
#
_symmetry.space_group_name_H-M   'P 1'
#
loop_
_entity.id
_entity.type
_entity.pdbx_description
1 polymer ?
#
loop_
_entity_poly.entity_id
_entity_poly.type
_entity_poly.pdbx_seq_one_letter_code
_entity_poly.pdbx_strand_id
1 'polypeptide(L)'
;MVLSQKKPNITKIAREFGVDRKTLTRRVDAAKSPITPTKSLKNVLELYQEKALVNWIVQMHGWNLPPTPALIGVWANRTLARSGQPDRRVGKNWLYAFIKRLPKDLGLGPVKQKTKELRRI
;
A
#
# COMPACT_ATOMS: atom_id res chain seq x y z
N MET A 1 -29.36 -13.09 -15.62
CA MET A 1 -28.81 -14.06 -16.58
C MET A 1 -27.30 -14.13 -16.38
N VAL A 2 -26.77 -15.25 -15.86
CA VAL A 2 -25.32 -15.47 -15.76
C VAL A 2 -24.86 -16.07 -17.09
N LEU A 3 -24.10 -15.31 -17.89
CA LEU A 3 -23.50 -15.80 -19.12
C LEU A 3 -22.54 -16.94 -18.77
N SER A 4 -22.92 -18.17 -19.10
CA SER A 4 -22.04 -19.34 -18.99
C SER A 4 -20.86 -19.15 -19.95
N GLN A 5 -19.76 -18.61 -19.44
CA GLN A 5 -18.54 -18.36 -20.21
C GLN A 5 -18.04 -19.70 -20.78
N LYS A 6 -17.99 -19.77 -22.12
CA LYS A 6 -17.46 -20.93 -22.85
C LYS A 6 -16.02 -21.18 -22.39
N LYS A 7 -15.72 -22.40 -21.93
CA LYS A 7 -14.36 -22.74 -21.44
C LYS A 7 -13.32 -22.35 -22.51
N PRO A 8 -12.33 -21.49 -22.19
CA PRO A 8 -11.38 -21.01 -23.17
C PRO A 8 -10.51 -22.18 -23.67
N ASN A 9 -10.32 -22.25 -25.00
CA ASN A 9 -9.44 -23.24 -25.60
C ASN A 9 -7.98 -22.79 -25.43
N ILE A 10 -7.37 -23.22 -24.33
CA ILE A 10 -6.00 -22.85 -23.93
C ILE A 10 -4.98 -23.14 -25.04
N THR A 11 -5.16 -24.22 -25.81
CA THR A 11 -4.24 -24.59 -26.90
C THR A 11 -4.27 -23.57 -28.04
N LYS A 12 -5.45 -23.07 -28.41
CA LYS A 12 -5.60 -22.06 -29.47
C LYS A 12 -4.93 -20.74 -29.05
N ILE A 13 -5.17 -20.32 -27.81
CA ILE A 13 -4.59 -19.10 -27.22
C ILE A 13 -3.06 -19.24 -27.13
N ALA A 14 -2.56 -20.39 -26.66
CA ALA A 14 -1.12 -20.66 -26.58
C ALA A 14 -0.43 -20.48 -27.94
N ARG A 15 -1.03 -20.98 -29.03
CA ARG A 15 -0.50 -20.81 -30.39
C ARG A 15 -0.55 -19.37 -30.87
N GLU A 16 -1.64 -18.67 -30.62
CA GLU A 16 -1.82 -17.25 -31.01
C GLU A 16 -0.77 -16.34 -30.36
N PHE A 17 -0.47 -16.58 -29.08
CA PHE A 17 0.51 -15.80 -28.33
C PHE A 17 1.94 -16.37 -28.39
N GLY A 18 2.17 -17.46 -29.12
CA GLY A 18 3.49 -18.11 -29.21
C GLY A 18 4.03 -18.62 -27.87
N VAL A 19 3.15 -18.93 -26.91
CA VAL A 19 3.52 -19.40 -25.57
C VAL A 19 3.28 -20.89 -25.48
N ASP A 20 4.17 -21.61 -24.78
CA ASP A 20 3.95 -23.04 -24.52
C ASP A 20 2.63 -23.28 -23.76
N ARG A 21 1.91 -24.33 -24.18
CA ARG A 21 0.60 -24.68 -23.60
C ARG A 21 0.70 -24.94 -22.09
N LYS A 22 1.73 -25.65 -21.60
CA LYS A 22 1.88 -25.93 -20.16
C LYS A 22 2.10 -24.65 -19.38
N THR A 23 2.83 -23.69 -19.95
CA THR A 23 3.02 -22.37 -19.34
C THR A 23 1.71 -21.63 -19.19
N LEU A 24 0.88 -21.62 -20.23
CA LEU A 24 -0.42 -20.93 -20.19
C LEU A 24 -1.39 -21.63 -19.22
N THR A 25 -1.47 -22.96 -19.23
CA THR A 25 -2.28 -23.72 -18.26
C THR A 25 -1.86 -23.43 -16.83
N ARG A 26 -0.55 -23.47 -16.53
CA ARG A 26 -0.03 -23.18 -15.18
C ARG A 26 -0.41 -21.78 -14.71
N ARG A 27 -0.37 -20.78 -15.60
CA ARG A 27 -0.80 -19.41 -15.27
C ARG A 27 -2.29 -19.31 -15.01
N VAL A 28 -3.11 -19.96 -15.83
CA VAL A 28 -4.56 -20.00 -15.65
C VAL A 28 -4.92 -20.66 -14.31
N ASP A 29 -4.27 -21.76 -13.96
CA ASP A 29 -4.55 -22.45 -12.70
C ASP A 29 -3.99 -21.69 -11.50
N ALA A 30 -2.81 -21.07 -11.62
CA ALA A 30 -2.28 -20.17 -10.60
C ALA A 30 -3.15 -18.92 -10.38
N ALA A 31 -3.82 -18.42 -11.41
CA ALA A 31 -4.76 -17.30 -11.31
C ALA A 31 -6.10 -17.69 -10.66
N LYS A 32 -6.50 -18.98 -10.75
CA LYS A 32 -7.67 -19.51 -10.03
C LYS A 32 -7.38 -19.77 -8.56
N SER A 33 -6.14 -20.11 -8.22
CA SER A 33 -5.73 -20.22 -6.83
C SER A 33 -5.93 -18.87 -6.14
N PRO A 34 -6.53 -18.84 -4.94
CA PRO A 34 -6.55 -17.62 -4.15
C PRO A 34 -5.12 -17.12 -4.02
N ILE A 35 -4.88 -15.85 -4.35
CA ILE A 35 -3.62 -15.19 -3.98
C ILE A 35 -3.62 -15.17 -2.46
N THR A 36 -3.05 -16.18 -1.81
CA THR A 36 -2.69 -16.09 -0.42
C THR A 36 -1.61 -15.03 -0.38
N PRO A 37 -1.86 -13.85 0.23
CA PRO A 37 -0.80 -12.87 0.41
C PRO A 37 0.24 -13.55 1.29
N THR A 38 1.32 -14.04 0.68
CA THR A 38 2.46 -14.58 1.40
C THR A 38 2.87 -13.48 2.36
N LYS A 39 2.79 -13.73 3.68
CA LYS A 39 3.21 -12.75 4.68
C LYS A 39 4.62 -12.32 4.31
N SER A 40 4.77 -11.09 3.80
CA SER A 40 6.08 -10.57 3.48
C SER A 40 6.81 -10.38 4.81
N LEU A 41 7.69 -11.32 5.15
CA LEU A 41 8.53 -11.25 6.34
C LEU A 41 9.41 -9.98 6.34
N LYS A 42 9.57 -9.35 5.18
CA LYS A 42 10.36 -8.13 4.99
C LYS A 42 9.61 -6.87 5.39
N ASN A 43 8.28 -6.90 5.49
CA ASN A 43 7.50 -5.72 5.79
C ASN A 43 7.45 -5.52 7.32
N VAL A 44 7.71 -4.29 7.77
CA VAL A 44 7.64 -3.94 9.19
C VAL A 44 6.20 -4.02 9.69
N LEU A 45 5.26 -3.50 8.89
CA LEU A 45 3.82 -3.65 9.10
C LEU A 45 3.23 -4.70 8.16
N GLU A 46 2.20 -5.40 8.61
CA GLU A 46 1.40 -6.25 7.72
C GLU A 46 0.62 -5.40 6.70
N LEU A 47 0.29 -5.98 5.55
CA LEU A 47 -0.37 -5.26 4.46
C LEU A 47 -1.68 -4.58 4.87
N TYR A 48 -2.47 -5.23 5.75
CA TYR A 48 -3.71 -4.64 6.26
C TYR A 48 -3.46 -3.43 7.17
N GLN A 49 -2.36 -3.45 7.94
CA GLN A 49 -1.98 -2.36 8.83
C GLN A 49 -1.47 -1.17 8.04
N GLU A 50 -0.64 -1.42 7.02
CA GLU A 50 -0.17 -0.37 6.11
C GLU A 50 -1.35 0.25 5.35
N LYS A 51 -2.32 -0.56 4.89
CA LYS A 51 -3.55 -0.07 4.25
C LYS A 51 -4.40 0.77 5.20
N ALA A 52 -4.58 0.36 6.45
CA ALA A 52 -5.31 1.14 7.45
C ALA A 52 -4.63 2.48 7.72
N LEU A 53 -3.29 2.49 7.79
CA LEU A 53 -2.51 3.72 7.97
C LEU A 53 -2.67 4.68 6.77
N VAL A 54 -2.64 4.16 5.54
CA VAL A 54 -2.88 4.96 4.32
C VAL A 54 -4.28 5.56 4.33
N ASN A 55 -5.31 4.77 4.65
CA ASN A 55 -6.69 5.27 4.72
C ASN A 55 -6.84 6.39 5.75
N TRP A 56 -6.21 6.25 6.91
CA TRP A 56 -6.19 7.30 7.93
C TRP A 56 -5.53 8.59 7.41
N ILE A 57 -4.41 8.50 6.69
CA ILE A 57 -3.75 9.66 6.08
C ILE A 57 -4.67 10.35 5.06
N VAL A 58 -5.35 9.58 4.21
CA VAL A 58 -6.32 10.11 3.22
C VAL A 58 -7.46 10.84 3.92
N GLN A 59 -7.99 10.28 5.02
CA GLN A 59 -9.05 10.92 5.80
C GLN A 59 -8.58 12.23 6.44
N MET A 60 -7.39 12.23 7.04
CA MET A 60 -6.76 13.43 7.61
C MET A 60 -6.55 14.53 6.56
N HIS A 61 -6.15 14.14 5.35
CA HIS A 61 -6.04 15.07 4.22
C HIS A 61 -7.41 15.62 3.79
N GLY A 62 -8.46 14.80 3.77
CA GLY A 62 -9.84 15.25 3.54
C GLY A 62 -10.34 16.27 4.56
N TRP A 63 -9.80 16.24 5.78
CA TRP A 63 -10.06 17.25 6.82
C TRP A 63 -9.11 18.46 6.78
N ASN A 64 -8.32 18.58 5.71
CA ASN A 64 -7.35 19.64 5.53
C ASN A 64 -6.28 19.71 6.65
N LEU A 65 -5.99 18.57 7.29
CA LEU A 65 -5.02 18.40 8.37
C LEU A 65 -3.99 17.33 7.99
N PRO A 66 -3.08 17.59 7.03
CA PRO A 66 -2.09 16.60 6.61
C PRO A 66 -1.19 16.21 7.80
N PRO A 67 -1.07 14.92 8.13
CA PRO A 67 -0.28 14.49 9.28
C PRO A 67 1.22 14.63 8.99
N THR A 68 1.96 15.20 9.95
CA THR A 68 3.42 15.32 9.88
C THR A 68 4.09 13.93 9.81
N PRO A 69 5.22 13.76 9.10
CA PRO A 69 6.00 12.52 9.10
C PRO A 69 6.25 11.91 10.49
N ALA A 70 6.56 12.76 11.49
CA ALA A 70 6.75 12.31 12.87
C ALA A 70 5.49 11.65 13.45
N LEU A 71 4.31 12.24 13.19
CA LEU A 71 3.02 11.72 13.65
C LEU A 71 2.72 10.37 12.98
N ILE A 72 3.00 10.23 11.68
CA ILE A 72 2.86 8.96 10.95
C ILE A 72 3.72 7.87 11.60
N GLY A 73 4.97 8.18 11.98
CA GLY A 73 5.85 7.24 12.68
C GLY A 73 5.30 6.80 14.04
N VAL A 74 4.72 7.72 14.81
CA VAL A 74 4.06 7.41 16.10
C VAL A 74 2.86 6.47 15.90
N TRP A 75 2.01 6.76 14.91
CA TRP A 75 0.86 5.92 14.60
C TRP A 75 1.25 4.53 14.10
N ALA A 76 2.30 4.43 13.29
CA ALA A 76 2.84 3.15 12.85
C ALA A 76 3.34 2.30 14.03
N ASN A 77 4.08 2.89 14.97
CA ASN A 77 4.51 2.22 16.20
C ASN A 77 3.35 1.81 17.09
N ARG A 78 2.32 2.66 17.22
CA ARG A 78 1.11 2.34 17.98
C ARG A 78 0.33 1.17 17.37
N THR A 79 0.29 1.10 16.04
CA THR A 79 -0.33 -0.02 15.31
C THR A 79 0.43 -1.32 15.55
N LEU A 80 1.77 -1.29 15.56
CA LEU A 80 2.61 -2.45 15.89
C LEU A 80 2.37 -2.94 17.32
N ALA A 81 2.38 -2.03 18.29
CA ALA A 81 2.11 -2.35 19.69
C ALA A 81 0.73 -3.01 19.88
N ARG A 82 -0.31 -2.47 19.22
CA ARG A 82 -1.67 -3.03 19.27
C ARG A 82 -1.78 -4.41 18.61
N SER A 83 -0.87 -4.74 17.68
CA SER A 83 -0.82 -6.04 17.01
C SER A 83 -0.06 -7.12 17.76
N GLY A 84 0.36 -6.85 19.01
CA GLY A 84 1.10 -7.81 19.84
C GLY A 84 2.61 -7.82 19.58
N GLN A 85 3.15 -6.79 18.91
CA GLN A 85 4.60 -6.63 18.68
C GLN A 85 5.11 -5.33 19.36
N PRO A 86 5.06 -5.23 20.70
CA PRO A 86 5.42 -4.00 21.42
C PRO A 86 6.91 -3.63 21.32
N ASP A 87 7.79 -4.62 21.19
CA ASP A 87 9.24 -4.41 21.08
C ASP A 87 9.67 -3.96 19.67
N ARG A 88 8.81 -4.15 18.68
CA ARG A 88 9.11 -3.81 17.28
C ARG A 88 8.75 -2.36 17.02
N ARG A 89 9.71 -1.59 16.53
CA ARG A 89 9.52 -0.19 16.13
C ARG A 89 9.85 0.01 14.67
N VAL A 90 9.17 0.96 14.03
CA VAL A 90 9.53 1.41 12.69
C VAL A 90 10.82 2.21 12.74
N GLY A 91 11.76 1.89 11.85
CA GLY A 91 13.00 2.66 11.68
C GLY A 91 12.77 3.96 10.89
N LYS A 92 13.69 4.92 11.03
CA LYS A 92 13.66 6.19 10.28
C LYS A 92 13.61 5.97 8.76
N ASN A 93 14.38 5.01 8.26
CA ASN A 93 14.41 4.68 6.82
C ASN A 93 13.09 4.08 6.32
N TRP A 94 12.39 3.33 7.18
CA TRP A 94 11.06 2.81 6.83
C TRP A 94 10.08 3.97 6.62
N LEU A 95 10.10 4.98 7.49
CA LEU A 95 9.22 6.14 7.38
C LEU A 95 9.47 6.93 6.09
N TYR A 96 10.74 7.17 5.72
CA TYR A 96 11.08 7.81 4.45
C TYR A 96 10.62 7.00 3.24
N ALA A 97 10.87 5.68 3.25
CA ALA A 97 10.44 4.79 2.18
C ALA A 97 8.90 4.73 2.07
N PHE A 98 8.20 4.70 3.21
CA PHE A 98 6.74 4.72 3.28
C PHE A 98 6.18 6.01 2.69
N ILE A 99 6.66 7.17 3.12
CA ILE A 99 6.24 8.47 2.58
C ILE A 99 6.49 8.57 1.08
N LYS A 100 7.63 8.06 0.59
CA LYS A 100 7.96 8.02 -0.84
C LYS A 100 6.98 7.17 -1.67
N ARG A 101 6.35 6.16 -1.07
CA ARG A 101 5.32 5.31 -1.73
C ARG A 101 3.94 5.96 -1.76
N LEU A 102 3.68 6.98 -0.95
CA LEU A 102 2.38 7.62 -0.91
C LEU A 102 2.12 8.45 -2.18
N PRO A 103 0.85 8.55 -2.61
CA PRO A 103 0.44 9.45 -3.69
C PRO A 103 0.95 10.88 -3.43
N LYS A 104 1.54 11.52 -4.45
CA LYS A 104 2.17 12.85 -4.33
C LYS A 104 1.16 13.97 -4.04
N ASP A 105 -0.08 13.74 -4.41
CA ASP A 105 -1.26 14.57 -4.19
C ASP A 105 -1.63 14.75 -2.71
N LEU A 106 -1.18 13.86 -1.82
CA LEU A 106 -1.44 13.97 -0.37
C LEU A 106 -0.63 15.08 0.34
N GLY A 107 0.30 15.74 -0.37
CA GLY A 107 0.92 16.98 0.11
C GLY A 107 1.65 16.89 1.46
N LEU A 108 2.15 15.71 1.86
CA LEU A 108 2.79 15.45 3.17
C LEU A 108 4.15 16.14 3.37
N GLY A 109 4.50 17.10 2.52
CA GLY A 109 5.70 17.91 2.67
C GLY A 109 5.63 18.79 3.92
N PRO A 110 6.77 19.30 4.41
CA PRO A 110 6.77 20.29 5.48
C PRO A 110 5.91 21.48 5.05
N VAL A 111 4.87 21.78 5.83
CA VAL A 111 4.06 22.99 5.65
C VAL A 111 5.01 24.18 5.80
N LYS A 112 5.30 24.86 4.69
CA LYS A 112 6.05 26.11 4.71
C LYS A 112 5.16 27.16 5.37
N GLN A 113 5.29 27.32 6.68
CA GLN A 113 4.67 28.42 7.40
C GLN A 113 5.22 29.72 6.81
N LYS A 114 4.38 30.45 6.07
CA LYS A 114 4.69 31.83 5.72
C LYS A 114 4.42 32.65 6.98
N THR A 115 5.46 32.93 7.76
CA THR A 115 5.35 33.93 8.82
C THR A 115 4.92 35.23 8.17
N LYS A 116 3.70 35.69 8.46
CA LYS A 116 3.28 37.04 8.12
C LYS A 116 4.16 37.92 9.01
N GLU A 117 5.24 38.47 8.46
CA GLU A 117 6.08 39.46 9.13
C GLU A 117 5.13 40.43 9.85
N LEU A 118 5.16 40.41 11.18
CA LEU A 118 4.46 41.38 12.00
C LEU A 118 5.04 42.72 11.58
N ARG A 119 4.28 43.51 10.82
CA ARG A 119 4.60 44.92 10.57
C ARG A 119 4.80 45.54 11.95
N ARG A 120 6.07 45.73 12.34
CA ARG A 120 6.43 46.44 13.56
C ARG A 120 5.93 47.86 13.35
N ILE A 121 4.92 48.23 14.13
CA ILE A 121 4.44 49.60 14.32
C ILE A 121 5.42 50.29 15.25
#